data_AF-A0A920M8E4-F1
#
_entry.id   AF-A0A920M8E4-F1
#
_cell.length_a   1.000
_cell.length_b   1.000
_cell.length_c   1.000
_cell.angle_alpha   90.00
_cell.angle_beta   90.00
_cell.angle_gamma   90.00
#
_symmetry.space_group_name_H-M   'P 1'
#
loop_
_entity.id
_entity.type
_entity.pdbx_description
1 polymer ?
#
loop_
_entity_poly.entity_id
_entity_poly.type
_entity_poly.pdbx_seq_one_letter_code
_entity_poly.pdbx_strand_id
1 'polypeptide(L)'
;MLILITSCGGGGGGSSQPPSTPTTNASPIINNAVSEIELEEGMMNVLTIEASDPDGDSLRYMLSGEDPSYFNISGEGEITFRESSVYDQKNKYSIIVEVSDNQLTASKSLVIYLLKVCTDSLLDFDVCYGDKITSIDYDRQGDYPTWDDTDSDCQNNRHEVLIQEHINDDTNHPLTFSSSDNCYVQSGKWYDPYDDAYYYLASEVQIDHVVALYEAHISGVWYFPDERKRKFANSLENDDQLIAVGASSNQQKGASNPSQWMPSNSSYHCEYLRKWVGIKSFYRLNIDMTEKESILESYNNSSCD
;
A
#
# COMPACT_ATOMS: atom_id res chain seq x y z
N MET A 1 -72.35 -53.96 45.59
CA MET A 1 -73.14 -53.71 44.37
C MET A 1 -72.16 -53.40 43.25
N LEU A 2 -72.25 -54.21 42.19
CA LEU A 2 -71.73 -54.04 40.82
C LEU A 2 -70.22 -54.09 40.55
N ILE A 3 -69.89 -55.12 39.76
CA ILE A 3 -68.68 -55.39 38.96
C ILE A 3 -68.63 -54.43 37.75
N LEU A 4 -67.43 -54.09 37.25
CA LEU A 4 -67.11 -54.09 35.80
C LEU A 4 -65.58 -54.05 35.59
N ILE A 5 -65.11 -54.98 34.74
CA ILE A 5 -63.76 -55.11 34.21
C ILE A 5 -63.74 -54.42 32.84
N THR A 6 -62.67 -53.74 32.46
CA THR A 6 -62.32 -53.53 31.04
C THR A 6 -60.80 -53.34 30.89
N SER A 7 -60.22 -54.14 29.98
CA SER A 7 -58.86 -54.01 29.47
C SER A 7 -58.88 -53.49 28.02
N CYS A 8 -57.72 -52.95 27.62
CA CYS A 8 -57.12 -52.84 26.28
C CYS A 8 -56.92 -51.42 25.75
N GLY A 9 -55.73 -51.19 25.21
CA GLY A 9 -55.49 -50.17 24.17
C GLY A 9 -54.14 -49.49 24.28
N GLY A 10 -53.15 -50.01 23.56
CA GLY A 10 -51.87 -49.34 23.37
C GLY A 10 -51.99 -48.06 22.56
N GLY A 11 -50.98 -47.20 22.72
CA GLY A 11 -50.80 -45.99 21.93
C GLY A 11 -49.37 -45.52 22.10
N GLY A 12 -48.46 -46.12 21.33
CA GLY A 12 -47.10 -45.61 21.19
C GLY A 12 -47.16 -44.22 20.56
N GLY A 13 -46.95 -43.19 21.38
CA GLY A 13 -46.68 -41.83 20.93
C GLY A 13 -45.29 -41.75 20.33
N GLY A 14 -45.10 -42.38 19.18
CA GLY A 14 -44.00 -42.05 18.29
C GLY A 14 -44.21 -40.62 17.84
N SER A 15 -43.46 -39.70 18.45
CA SER A 15 -43.21 -38.38 17.87
C SER A 15 -42.54 -38.63 16.52
N SER A 16 -43.34 -38.77 15.46
CA SER A 16 -42.88 -38.64 14.09
C SER A 16 -42.49 -37.17 13.95
N GLN A 17 -41.23 -36.88 14.28
CA GLN A 17 -40.56 -35.68 13.82
C GLN A 17 -40.82 -35.61 12.31
N PRO A 18 -41.39 -34.52 11.78
CA PRO A 18 -41.58 -34.40 10.34
C PRO A 18 -40.22 -34.63 9.67
N PRO A 19 -40.16 -35.26 8.48
CA PRO A 19 -38.90 -35.41 7.77
C PRO A 19 -38.30 -34.02 7.68
N SER A 20 -37.12 -33.82 8.27
CA SER A 20 -36.32 -32.64 7.99
C SER A 20 -36.15 -32.64 6.47
N THR A 21 -36.72 -31.65 5.81
CA THR A 21 -36.39 -31.36 4.41
C THR A 21 -34.88 -31.37 4.33
N PRO A 22 -34.25 -32.15 3.42
CA PRO A 22 -32.81 -32.11 3.26
C PRO A 22 -32.46 -30.65 2.96
N THR A 23 -31.82 -29.98 3.92
CA THR A 23 -31.28 -28.65 3.69
C THR A 23 -30.26 -28.82 2.56
N THR A 24 -30.47 -28.09 1.47
CA THR A 24 -29.50 -28.07 0.38
C THR A 24 -28.23 -27.43 0.95
N ASN A 25 -27.12 -28.16 0.91
CA ASN A 25 -25.83 -27.72 1.41
C ASN A 25 -25.46 -26.33 0.86
N ALA A 26 -25.13 -25.40 1.74
CA ALA A 26 -24.58 -24.10 1.43
C ALA A 26 -23.06 -24.18 1.29
N SER A 27 -22.45 -23.23 0.56
CA SER A 27 -20.98 -23.17 0.47
C SER A 27 -20.42 -22.54 1.75
N PRO A 28 -19.18 -22.91 2.16
CA PRO A 28 -18.44 -22.20 3.19
C PRO A 28 -18.30 -20.71 2.86
N ILE A 29 -18.10 -19.88 3.89
CA ILE A 29 -17.89 -18.44 3.80
C ILE A 29 -16.55 -18.11 4.45
N ILE A 30 -15.67 -17.41 3.71
CA ILE A 30 -14.44 -16.83 4.25
C ILE A 30 -14.78 -15.44 4.82
N ASN A 31 -14.66 -15.29 6.14
CA ASN A 31 -15.13 -14.13 6.90
C ASN A 31 -14.14 -12.96 6.86
N ASN A 32 -12.83 -13.22 6.88
CA ASN A 32 -11.77 -12.21 6.89
C ASN A 32 -11.07 -12.10 5.53
N ALA A 33 -11.85 -11.78 4.50
CA ALA A 33 -11.38 -11.72 3.12
C ALA A 33 -10.41 -10.55 2.86
N VAL A 34 -9.11 -10.78 3.04
CA VAL A 34 -8.05 -9.90 2.52
C VAL A 34 -7.56 -10.40 1.16
N SER A 35 -7.32 -9.49 0.22
CA SER A 35 -6.75 -9.82 -1.10
C SER A 35 -5.24 -9.58 -1.17
N GLU A 36 -4.73 -8.70 -0.30
CA GLU A 36 -3.32 -8.30 -0.31
C GLU A 36 -2.85 -8.05 1.13
N ILE A 37 -1.61 -8.42 1.42
CA ILE A 37 -0.93 -8.11 2.68
C ILE A 37 0.54 -7.76 2.44
N GLU A 38 1.13 -7.06 3.40
CA GLU A 38 2.57 -6.76 3.47
C GLU A 38 3.17 -7.42 4.69
N LEU A 39 4.33 -8.05 4.53
CA LEU A 39 5.07 -8.69 5.61
C LEU A 39 6.56 -8.36 5.48
N GLU A 40 7.20 -8.00 6.58
CA GLU A 40 8.66 -7.95 6.64
C GLU A 40 9.29 -9.32 6.33
N GLU A 41 10.41 -9.31 5.61
CA GLU A 41 11.21 -10.51 5.37
C GLU A 41 11.65 -11.15 6.69
N GLY A 42 11.83 -12.48 6.67
CA GLY A 42 12.19 -13.26 7.85
C GLY A 42 11.03 -13.59 8.79
N MET A 43 9.85 -12.99 8.62
CA MET A 43 8.66 -13.42 9.36
C MET A 43 8.13 -14.75 8.83
N MET A 44 7.72 -15.63 9.74
CA MET A 44 7.16 -16.95 9.40
C MET A 44 5.64 -16.96 9.33
N ASN A 45 4.97 -16.17 10.17
CA ASN A 45 3.51 -16.12 10.22
C ASN A 45 2.99 -15.19 9.14
N VAL A 46 1.98 -15.64 8.38
CA VAL A 46 1.39 -14.87 7.29
C VAL A 46 0.06 -14.27 7.72
N LEU A 47 -0.94 -15.13 7.96
CA LEU A 47 -2.31 -14.76 8.29
C LEU A 47 -3.05 -16.00 8.81
N THR A 48 -4.13 -15.82 9.57
CA THR A 48 -5.09 -16.90 9.85
C THR A 48 -6.38 -16.64 9.08
N ILE A 49 -6.88 -17.63 8.35
CA ILE A 49 -8.13 -17.57 7.61
C ILE A 49 -9.28 -17.97 8.53
N GLU A 50 -10.23 -17.05 8.70
CA GLU A 50 -11.46 -17.28 9.43
C GLU A 50 -12.56 -17.65 8.45
N ALA A 51 -13.14 -18.84 8.60
CA ALA A 51 -14.25 -19.29 7.78
C ALA A 51 -15.34 -19.97 8.62
N SER A 52 -16.56 -19.97 8.09
CA SER A 52 -17.72 -20.59 8.70
C SER A 52 -18.60 -21.25 7.64
N ASP A 53 -19.33 -22.27 8.05
CA ASP A 53 -20.32 -22.92 7.20
C ASP A 53 -21.75 -22.67 7.73
N PRO A 54 -22.71 -22.25 6.89
CA PRO A 54 -24.10 -22.02 7.32
C PRO A 54 -24.82 -23.27 7.85
N ASP A 55 -24.45 -24.46 7.37
CA ASP A 55 -25.02 -25.74 7.80
C ASP A 55 -24.26 -26.33 9.01
N GLY A 56 -23.15 -25.70 9.42
CA GLY A 56 -22.32 -26.13 10.54
C GLY A 56 -21.37 -27.29 10.18
N ASP A 57 -21.11 -27.48 8.89
CA ASP A 57 -20.21 -28.52 8.40
C ASP A 57 -18.75 -28.28 8.77
N SER A 58 -17.98 -29.37 8.83
CA SER A 58 -16.54 -29.31 9.12
C SER A 58 -15.77 -28.83 7.91
N LEU A 59 -14.90 -27.84 8.11
CA LEU A 59 -14.13 -27.20 7.05
C LEU A 59 -12.75 -27.83 6.85
N ARG A 60 -12.28 -27.80 5.62
CA ARG A 60 -10.92 -28.16 5.21
C ARG A 60 -10.28 -27.02 4.44
N TYR A 61 -9.02 -26.77 4.75
CA TYR A 61 -8.25 -25.68 4.19
C TYR A 61 -7.17 -26.21 3.26
N MET A 62 -7.04 -25.61 2.09
CA MET A 62 -6.04 -25.94 1.08
C MET A 62 -5.48 -24.66 0.45
N LEU A 63 -4.26 -24.76 -0.09
CA LEU A 63 -3.62 -23.71 -0.85
C LEU A 63 -3.38 -24.18 -2.29
N SER A 64 -3.73 -23.32 -3.25
CA SER A 64 -3.45 -23.49 -4.67
C SER A 64 -2.89 -22.18 -5.25
N GLY A 65 -2.83 -22.02 -6.58
CA GLY A 65 -2.27 -20.85 -7.25
C GLY A 65 -0.81 -21.01 -7.69
N GLU A 66 -0.08 -19.90 -7.78
CA GLU A 66 1.27 -19.86 -8.35
C GLU A 66 2.35 -20.30 -7.34
N ASP A 67 2.26 -19.84 -6.09
CA ASP A 67 3.30 -20.02 -5.07
C ASP A 67 2.90 -20.89 -3.86
N PRO A 68 1.96 -21.86 -3.92
CA PRO A 68 1.51 -22.59 -2.72
C PRO A 68 2.63 -23.43 -2.07
N SER A 69 3.69 -23.77 -2.83
CA SER A 69 4.84 -24.53 -2.33
C SER A 69 5.67 -23.77 -1.29
N TYR A 70 5.53 -22.46 -1.16
CA TYR A 70 6.24 -21.66 -0.16
C TYR A 70 5.56 -21.66 1.22
N PHE A 71 4.33 -22.19 1.31
CA PHE A 71 3.48 -22.03 2.47
C PHE A 71 2.98 -23.36 3.03
N ASN A 72 2.62 -23.32 4.31
CA ASN A 72 1.79 -24.31 4.98
C ASN A 72 0.44 -23.68 5.31
N ILE A 73 -0.60 -24.51 5.38
CA ILE A 73 -1.89 -24.14 5.97
C ILE A 73 -2.31 -25.20 6.99
N SER A 74 -2.68 -24.77 8.20
CA SER A 74 -3.16 -25.66 9.26
C SER A 74 -4.64 -26.03 9.05
N GLY A 75 -5.12 -27.02 9.82
CA GLY A 75 -6.55 -27.35 9.85
C GLY A 75 -7.44 -26.26 10.47
N GLU A 76 -6.83 -25.26 11.11
CA GLU A 76 -7.50 -24.09 11.72
C GLU A 76 -7.34 -22.83 10.86
N GLY A 77 -6.79 -22.96 9.63
CA GLY A 77 -6.66 -21.85 8.69
C GLY A 77 -5.41 -20.99 8.88
N GLU A 78 -4.48 -21.36 9.76
CA GLU A 78 -3.22 -20.62 9.95
C GLU A 78 -2.28 -20.85 8.76
N ILE A 79 -1.88 -19.76 8.09
CA ILE A 79 -0.92 -19.77 6.98
C ILE A 79 0.44 -19.31 7.51
N THR A 80 1.48 -20.10 7.22
CA THR A 80 2.87 -19.77 7.53
C THR A 80 3.75 -19.99 6.29
N PHE A 81 4.88 -19.30 6.23
CA PHE A 81 5.97 -19.69 5.34
C PHE A 81 6.54 -21.06 5.77
N ARG A 82 7.11 -21.80 4.82
CA ARG A 82 7.86 -23.04 5.07
C ARG A 82 9.29 -22.79 5.49
N GLU A 83 9.89 -21.75 4.94
CA GLU A 83 11.25 -21.31 5.17
C GLU A 83 11.25 -19.79 5.35
N SER A 84 12.27 -19.26 6.01
CA SER A 84 12.44 -17.81 6.19
C SER A 84 12.45 -17.12 4.83
N SER A 85 11.58 -16.13 4.66
CA SER A 85 11.51 -15.33 3.45
C SER A 85 12.68 -14.33 3.37
N VAL A 86 13.16 -14.02 2.17
CA VAL A 86 14.25 -13.07 1.92
C VAL A 86 13.84 -12.16 0.77
N TYR A 87 13.79 -10.85 1.02
CA TYR A 87 13.27 -9.85 0.09
C TYR A 87 13.98 -9.90 -1.26
N ASP A 88 15.32 -9.86 -1.26
CA ASP A 88 16.15 -9.81 -2.47
C ASP A 88 16.13 -11.13 -3.30
N GLN A 89 15.49 -12.19 -2.80
CA GLN A 89 15.28 -13.43 -3.56
C GLN A 89 13.92 -13.45 -4.26
N LYS A 90 12.86 -13.06 -3.55
CA LYS A 90 11.48 -12.95 -4.07
C LYS A 90 10.68 -12.08 -3.13
N ASN A 91 10.11 -10.99 -3.65
CA ASN A 91 9.36 -10.01 -2.86
C ASN A 91 7.85 -10.01 -3.13
N LYS A 92 7.34 -10.94 -3.93
CA LYS A 92 5.91 -11.12 -4.21
C LYS A 92 5.57 -12.60 -4.30
N TYR A 93 4.50 -12.98 -3.62
CA TYR A 93 3.91 -14.31 -3.66
C TYR A 93 2.43 -14.23 -3.99
N SER A 94 1.92 -15.20 -4.75
CA SER A 94 0.50 -15.32 -5.09
C SER A 94 -0.03 -16.71 -4.77
N ILE A 95 -1.04 -16.77 -3.91
CA ILE A 95 -1.72 -18.01 -3.52
C ILE A 95 -3.24 -17.85 -3.62
N ILE A 96 -3.93 -18.98 -3.74
CA ILE A 96 -5.39 -19.08 -3.63
C ILE A 96 -5.69 -19.92 -2.39
N VAL A 97 -6.43 -19.34 -1.46
CA VAL A 97 -6.95 -20.03 -0.28
C VAL A 97 -8.26 -20.70 -0.67
N GLU A 98 -8.39 -22.00 -0.38
CA GLU A 98 -9.57 -22.80 -0.65
C GLU A 98 -10.11 -23.38 0.67
N VAL A 99 -11.39 -23.14 0.94
CA VAL A 99 -12.10 -23.65 2.11
C VAL A 99 -13.27 -24.50 1.65
N SER A 100 -13.27 -25.79 2.00
CA SER A 100 -14.26 -26.76 1.54
C SER A 100 -14.93 -27.50 2.69
N ASP A 101 -16.22 -27.77 2.55
CA ASP A 101 -17.05 -28.66 3.39
C ASP A 101 -17.07 -30.12 2.84
N ASN A 102 -16.23 -30.43 1.84
CA ASN A 102 -16.20 -31.66 1.02
C ASN A 102 -17.30 -31.80 -0.06
N GLN A 103 -18.16 -30.81 -0.24
CA GLN A 103 -19.20 -30.75 -1.27
C GLN A 103 -19.05 -29.50 -2.14
N LEU A 104 -18.90 -28.35 -1.51
CA LEU A 104 -18.67 -27.04 -2.10
C LEU A 104 -17.35 -26.44 -1.58
N THR A 105 -16.85 -25.45 -2.30
CA THR A 105 -15.59 -24.77 -1.98
C THR A 105 -15.74 -23.28 -2.19
N ALA A 106 -15.35 -22.51 -1.19
CA ALA A 106 -15.09 -21.08 -1.33
C ALA A 106 -13.60 -20.84 -1.57
N SER A 107 -13.28 -19.89 -2.44
CA SER A 107 -11.90 -19.57 -2.80
C SER A 107 -11.65 -18.07 -2.73
N LYS A 108 -10.43 -17.69 -2.34
CA LYS A 108 -9.97 -16.29 -2.31
C LYS A 108 -8.50 -16.20 -2.71
N SER A 109 -8.19 -15.33 -3.67
CA SER A 109 -6.80 -15.00 -4.01
C SER A 109 -6.20 -14.08 -2.95
N LEU A 110 -4.94 -14.34 -2.59
CA LEU A 110 -4.14 -13.56 -1.67
C LEU A 110 -2.76 -13.29 -2.31
N VAL A 111 -2.40 -12.01 -2.42
CA VAL A 111 -1.05 -11.57 -2.80
C VAL A 111 -0.30 -11.14 -1.55
N ILE A 112 0.91 -11.66 -1.36
CA ILE A 112 1.78 -11.29 -0.24
C ILE A 112 2.99 -10.54 -0.80
N TYR A 113 3.17 -9.30 -0.36
CA TYR A 113 4.35 -8.50 -0.64
C TYR A 113 5.32 -8.59 0.53
N LEU A 114 6.60 -8.86 0.24
CA LEU A 114 7.63 -8.71 1.26
C LEU A 114 8.12 -7.28 1.32
N LEU A 115 8.38 -6.83 2.54
CA LEU A 115 9.08 -5.61 2.85
C LEU A 115 10.49 -5.96 3.33
N LYS A 116 11.49 -5.24 2.79
CA LYS A 116 12.88 -5.34 3.25
C LYS A 116 12.99 -4.94 4.72
N VAL A 117 13.80 -5.60 5.53
CA VAL A 117 14.01 -5.17 6.94
C VAL A 117 15.11 -4.11 7.00
N CYS A 118 14.75 -2.91 7.47
CA CYS A 118 15.66 -1.79 7.68
C CYS A 118 15.87 -1.60 9.20
N THR A 119 17.12 -1.59 9.67
CA THR A 119 17.43 -1.50 11.12
C THR A 119 18.43 -0.40 11.47
N ASP A 120 18.95 0.30 10.48
CA ASP A 120 19.77 1.47 10.70
C ASP A 120 18.91 2.68 11.02
N SER A 121 19.51 3.73 11.57
CA SER A 121 18.81 4.99 11.85
C SER A 121 19.48 6.18 11.17
N LEU A 122 18.65 7.12 10.70
CA LEU A 122 19.04 8.43 10.18
C LEU A 122 17.93 9.44 10.47
N LEU A 123 18.27 10.57 11.13
CA LEU A 123 17.30 11.63 11.50
C LEU A 123 16.03 11.11 12.21
N ASP A 124 16.20 10.12 13.10
CA ASP A 124 15.15 9.42 13.87
C ASP A 124 14.22 8.51 13.05
N PHE A 125 14.57 8.20 11.80
CA PHE A 125 13.87 7.22 10.97
C PHE A 125 14.65 5.91 10.87
N ASP A 126 13.93 4.79 10.77
CA ASP A 126 14.52 3.49 10.43
C ASP A 126 14.80 3.44 8.91
N VAL A 127 16.05 3.25 8.51
CA VAL A 127 16.49 3.35 7.11
C VAL A 127 17.27 2.12 6.66
N CYS A 128 17.30 1.93 5.34
CA CYS A 128 18.11 0.90 4.71
C CYS A 128 19.36 1.54 4.10
N TYR A 129 20.55 1.22 4.62
CA TYR A 129 21.78 1.55 3.92
C TYR A 129 22.07 0.54 2.81
N GLY A 130 22.51 1.04 1.65
CA GLY A 130 22.86 0.19 0.52
C GLY A 130 23.25 1.01 -0.70
N ASP A 131 23.94 0.36 -1.63
CA ASP A 131 24.36 1.02 -2.86
C ASP A 131 23.15 1.26 -3.80
N LYS A 132 23.30 2.29 -4.64
CA LYS A 132 22.41 2.54 -5.77
C LYS A 132 22.74 1.58 -6.91
N ILE A 133 21.69 1.10 -7.59
CA ILE A 133 21.82 0.23 -8.76
C ILE A 133 21.48 1.02 -10.02
N THR A 134 22.49 1.38 -10.80
CA THR A 134 22.33 2.13 -12.06
C THR A 134 22.40 1.25 -13.30
N SER A 135 22.59 -0.06 -13.13
CA SER A 135 22.68 -1.02 -14.24
C SER A 135 21.34 -1.54 -14.73
N ILE A 136 20.24 -1.21 -14.04
CA ILE A 136 18.89 -1.54 -14.44
C ILE A 136 18.35 -0.39 -15.29
N ASP A 137 17.73 -0.73 -16.41
CA ASP A 137 17.16 0.26 -17.31
C ASP A 137 15.97 0.96 -16.65
N TYR A 138 15.94 2.29 -16.77
CA TYR A 138 14.86 3.12 -16.29
C TYR A 138 13.89 3.46 -17.43
N ASP A 139 12.67 2.96 -17.37
CA ASP A 139 11.58 3.38 -18.25
C ASP A 139 10.52 4.15 -17.47
N ARG A 140 10.60 5.48 -17.49
CA ARG A 140 9.63 6.34 -16.79
C ARG A 140 8.18 6.02 -17.17
N GLN A 141 7.89 5.81 -18.45
CA GLN A 141 6.50 5.68 -18.91
C GLN A 141 5.97 4.26 -18.73
N GLY A 142 6.83 3.25 -18.88
CA GLY A 142 6.50 1.86 -18.66
C GLY A 142 6.37 1.49 -17.18
N ASP A 143 7.37 1.84 -16.37
CA ASP A 143 7.44 1.44 -14.96
C ASP A 143 6.65 2.38 -14.02
N TYR A 144 6.57 3.67 -14.35
CA TYR A 144 6.05 4.71 -13.47
C TYR A 144 5.02 5.61 -14.17
N PRO A 145 3.93 5.05 -14.73
CA PRO A 145 2.90 5.84 -15.37
C PRO A 145 2.27 6.79 -14.35
N THR A 146 2.21 8.07 -14.71
CA THR A 146 1.61 9.16 -13.92
C THR A 146 0.82 10.08 -14.85
N TRP A 147 -0.27 10.71 -14.44
CA TRP A 147 -0.90 10.66 -13.12
C TRP A 147 -2.18 9.84 -13.22
N ASP A 148 -2.36 8.91 -12.29
CA ASP A 148 -3.59 8.12 -12.17
C ASP A 148 -4.72 8.94 -11.56
N ASP A 149 -5.96 8.58 -11.87
CA ASP A 149 -7.18 8.98 -11.16
C ASP A 149 -7.59 7.78 -10.31
N THR A 150 -7.23 7.83 -9.01
CA THR A 150 -7.23 6.64 -8.14
C THR A 150 -8.61 6.37 -7.53
N ASP A 151 -9.38 7.42 -7.27
CA ASP A 151 -10.74 7.34 -6.71
C ASP A 151 -11.84 7.49 -7.79
N SER A 152 -11.45 7.68 -9.05
CA SER A 152 -12.33 7.73 -10.22
C SER A 152 -13.31 8.90 -10.19
N ASP A 153 -12.88 10.04 -9.64
CA ASP A 153 -13.70 11.24 -9.52
C ASP A 153 -13.48 12.26 -10.66
N CYS A 154 -12.57 11.95 -11.60
CA CYS A 154 -12.04 12.74 -12.72
C CYS A 154 -10.81 13.62 -12.44
N GLN A 155 -10.45 13.85 -11.18
CA GLN A 155 -9.24 14.55 -10.78
C GLN A 155 -8.13 13.51 -10.64
N ASN A 156 -7.15 13.56 -11.55
CA ASN A 156 -5.97 12.72 -11.36
C ASN A 156 -5.14 13.22 -10.17
N ASN A 157 -4.23 12.39 -9.67
CA ASN A 157 -3.46 12.66 -8.47
C ASN A 157 -2.62 13.95 -8.54
N ARG A 158 -2.35 14.46 -9.75
CA ARG A 158 -1.79 15.81 -9.90
C ARG A 158 -2.76 16.88 -9.42
N HIS A 159 -4.02 16.80 -9.84
CA HIS A 159 -5.05 17.74 -9.44
C HIS A 159 -5.40 17.59 -7.98
N GLU A 160 -5.38 16.36 -7.44
CA GLU A 160 -5.50 16.12 -5.99
C GLU A 160 -4.48 16.94 -5.18
N VAL A 161 -3.18 16.82 -5.52
CA VAL A 161 -2.13 17.57 -4.80
C VAL A 161 -2.30 19.08 -4.95
N LEU A 162 -2.68 19.56 -6.15
CA LEU A 162 -2.96 20.99 -6.35
C LEU A 162 -4.12 21.48 -5.48
N ILE A 163 -5.16 20.66 -5.26
CA ILE A 163 -6.30 21.01 -4.42
C ILE A 163 -5.89 20.96 -2.96
N GLN A 164 -5.20 19.91 -2.53
CA GLN A 164 -4.71 19.69 -1.18
C GLN A 164 -3.78 20.83 -0.71
N GLU A 165 -2.85 21.25 -1.55
CA GLU A 165 -1.84 22.26 -1.18
C GLU A 165 -2.26 23.70 -1.50
N HIS A 166 -3.49 23.92 -1.99
CA HIS A 166 -3.97 25.27 -2.22
C HIS A 166 -4.11 26.05 -0.90
N ILE A 167 -3.48 27.23 -0.84
CA ILE A 167 -3.58 28.14 0.29
C ILE A 167 -4.80 29.05 0.11
N ASN A 168 -5.83 28.83 0.92
CA ASN A 168 -7.07 29.60 0.89
C ASN A 168 -7.06 30.83 1.82
N ASP A 169 -6.06 31.69 1.65
CA ASP A 169 -5.88 32.93 2.44
C ASP A 169 -5.95 34.23 1.60
N ASP A 170 -6.04 34.12 0.27
CA ASP A 170 -6.07 35.26 -0.65
C ASP A 170 -7.28 35.21 -1.58
N THR A 171 -8.25 36.09 -1.33
CA THR A 171 -9.49 36.18 -2.12
C THR A 171 -9.28 36.59 -3.57
N ASN A 172 -8.11 37.14 -3.93
CA ASN A 172 -7.79 37.49 -5.33
C ASN A 172 -7.30 36.29 -6.14
N HIS A 173 -6.90 35.21 -5.45
CA HIS A 173 -6.36 34.00 -6.06
C HIS A 173 -7.08 32.74 -5.55
N PRO A 174 -8.41 32.66 -5.72
CA PRO A 174 -9.17 31.48 -5.31
C PRO A 174 -8.77 30.27 -6.18
N LEU A 175 -8.98 29.08 -5.63
CA LEU A 175 -8.96 27.84 -6.41
C LEU A 175 -10.05 27.89 -7.48
N THR A 176 -9.65 27.78 -8.75
CA THR A 176 -10.58 27.72 -9.89
C THR A 176 -10.27 26.54 -10.79
N PHE A 177 -11.28 26.16 -11.59
CA PHE A 177 -11.22 25.03 -12.51
C PHE A 177 -11.51 25.49 -13.93
N SER A 178 -10.95 24.79 -14.92
CA SER A 178 -11.10 25.16 -16.34
C SER A 178 -12.52 24.96 -16.89
N SER A 179 -13.31 24.13 -16.21
CA SER A 179 -14.69 23.76 -16.56
C SER A 179 -15.52 23.51 -15.30
N SER A 180 -16.84 23.47 -15.46
CA SER A 180 -17.80 23.28 -14.36
C SER A 180 -17.86 21.86 -13.80
N ASP A 181 -17.18 20.90 -14.44
CA ASP A 181 -17.00 19.54 -13.93
C ASP A 181 -15.90 19.45 -12.85
N ASN A 182 -15.15 20.54 -12.64
CA ASN A 182 -14.06 20.65 -11.68
C ASN A 182 -12.93 19.63 -11.86
N CYS A 183 -12.76 19.01 -13.04
CA CYS A 183 -11.73 17.97 -13.22
C CYS A 183 -10.29 18.52 -13.33
N TYR A 184 -10.15 19.79 -13.73
CA TYR A 184 -8.85 20.39 -14.03
C TYR A 184 -8.69 21.73 -13.32
N VAL A 185 -7.83 21.75 -12.31
CA VAL A 185 -7.42 22.98 -11.62
C VAL A 185 -6.75 23.94 -12.61
N GLN A 186 -7.22 25.18 -12.63
CA GLN A 186 -6.76 26.24 -13.53
C GLN A 186 -5.88 27.27 -12.79
N SER A 187 -6.33 27.76 -11.65
CA SER A 187 -5.62 28.77 -10.85
C SER A 187 -5.85 28.55 -9.36
N GLY A 188 -5.02 29.19 -8.55
CA GLY A 188 -5.07 29.13 -7.10
C GLY A 188 -3.93 29.94 -6.52
N LYS A 189 -3.49 29.58 -5.32
CA LYS A 189 -2.28 30.08 -4.67
C LYS A 189 -1.56 28.88 -4.07
N TRP A 190 -0.31 28.70 -4.47
CA TRP A 190 0.59 27.65 -3.99
C TRP A 190 1.91 28.27 -3.56
N TYR A 191 2.48 27.76 -2.49
CA TYR A 191 3.79 28.16 -2.00
C TYR A 191 4.81 27.09 -2.40
N ASP A 192 5.85 27.48 -3.12
CA ASP A 192 6.98 26.60 -3.40
C ASP A 192 8.03 26.78 -2.29
N PRO A 193 8.16 25.80 -1.38
CA PRO A 193 9.15 25.90 -0.31
C PRO A 193 10.59 25.74 -0.82
N TYR A 194 10.83 25.31 -2.07
CA TYR A 194 12.16 25.18 -2.62
C TYR A 194 12.82 26.52 -2.97
N ASP A 195 12.02 27.52 -3.35
CA ASP A 195 12.50 28.83 -3.80
C ASP A 195 11.89 30.02 -3.02
N ASP A 196 11.02 29.75 -2.04
CA ASP A 196 10.32 30.77 -1.23
C ASP A 196 9.42 31.70 -2.07
N ALA A 197 8.83 31.17 -3.15
CA ALA A 197 7.94 31.90 -4.04
C ALA A 197 6.48 31.41 -4.00
N TYR A 198 5.57 32.29 -4.39
CA TYR A 198 4.17 31.94 -4.62
C TYR A 198 3.87 31.86 -6.12
N TYR A 199 3.10 30.84 -6.49
CA TYR A 199 2.61 30.61 -7.85
C TYR A 199 1.09 30.62 -7.86
N TYR A 200 0.51 31.12 -8.97
CA TYR A 200 -0.93 31.38 -9.05
C TYR A 200 -1.63 30.69 -10.22
N LEU A 201 -0.87 30.26 -11.23
CA LEU A 201 -1.38 29.48 -12.35
C LEU A 201 -0.98 28.02 -12.18
N ALA A 202 -1.95 27.11 -12.31
CA ALA A 202 -1.65 25.68 -12.23
C ALA A 202 -0.64 25.23 -13.30
N SER A 203 -0.53 25.95 -14.42
CA SER A 203 0.45 25.68 -15.48
C SER A 203 1.91 26.00 -15.09
N GLU A 204 2.13 26.81 -14.05
CA GLU A 204 3.46 27.17 -13.54
C GLU A 204 3.92 26.20 -12.44
N VAL A 205 2.97 25.47 -11.86
CA VAL A 205 3.18 24.53 -10.77
C VAL A 205 3.31 23.11 -11.31
N GLN A 206 4.34 22.41 -10.89
CA GLN A 206 4.52 20.98 -11.10
C GLN A 206 4.31 20.23 -9.78
N ILE A 207 3.98 18.94 -9.86
CA ILE A 207 4.03 18.06 -8.69
C ILE A 207 5.37 17.34 -8.73
N ASP A 208 6.24 17.68 -7.79
CA ASP A 208 7.51 17.00 -7.60
C ASP A 208 7.31 15.75 -6.75
N HIS A 209 7.99 14.68 -7.13
CA HIS A 209 8.26 13.57 -6.22
C HIS A 209 9.49 13.97 -5.40
N VAL A 210 9.32 14.27 -4.11
CA VAL A 210 10.42 14.76 -3.25
C VAL A 210 11.63 13.83 -3.38
N VAL A 211 11.43 12.51 -3.32
CA VAL A 211 12.37 11.53 -3.88
C VAL A 211 11.99 11.25 -5.34
N ALA A 212 12.76 11.79 -6.29
CA ALA A 212 12.43 11.72 -7.72
C ALA A 212 12.31 10.28 -8.23
N LEU A 213 11.42 10.02 -9.20
CA LEU A 213 11.17 8.66 -9.73
C LEU A 213 12.45 7.91 -10.17
N TYR A 214 13.38 8.58 -10.87
CA TYR A 214 14.65 7.96 -11.25
C TYR A 214 15.55 7.68 -10.04
N GLU A 215 15.59 8.59 -9.07
CA GLU A 215 16.33 8.36 -7.83
C GLU A 215 15.77 7.13 -7.11
N ALA A 216 14.45 7.11 -6.90
CA ALA A 216 13.79 6.01 -6.24
C ALA A 216 14.02 4.68 -6.97
N HIS A 217 13.99 4.70 -8.31
CA HIS A 217 14.31 3.55 -9.15
C HIS A 217 15.69 3.00 -8.78
N ILE A 218 16.76 3.80 -8.87
CA ILE A 218 18.12 3.34 -8.57
C ILE A 218 18.35 3.03 -7.08
N SER A 219 17.49 3.55 -6.19
CA SER A 219 17.52 3.28 -4.75
C SER A 219 16.74 2.03 -4.32
N GLY A 220 16.05 1.34 -5.24
CA GLY A 220 15.44 0.03 -4.96
C GLY A 220 14.04 -0.19 -5.51
N VAL A 221 13.34 0.88 -5.94
CA VAL A 221 11.99 0.74 -6.54
C VAL A 221 12.05 -0.09 -7.84
N TRP A 222 13.20 -0.19 -8.51
CA TRP A 222 13.37 -1.07 -9.68
C TRP A 222 12.95 -2.53 -9.40
N TYR A 223 13.12 -3.00 -8.15
CA TYR A 223 12.82 -4.36 -7.74
C TYR A 223 11.36 -4.54 -7.27
N PHE A 224 10.62 -3.45 -7.07
CA PHE A 224 9.21 -3.54 -6.69
C PHE A 224 8.41 -4.26 -7.77
N PRO A 225 7.38 -5.05 -7.39
CA PRO A 225 6.40 -5.53 -8.36
C PRO A 225 5.73 -4.37 -9.12
N ASP A 226 5.29 -4.61 -10.35
CA ASP A 226 4.81 -3.55 -11.25
C ASP A 226 3.66 -2.73 -10.64
N GLU A 227 2.69 -3.38 -9.99
CA GLU A 227 1.61 -2.68 -9.29
C GLU A 227 2.10 -1.79 -8.15
N ARG A 228 3.20 -2.17 -7.48
CA ARG A 228 3.83 -1.37 -6.42
C ARG A 228 4.64 -0.22 -6.97
N LYS A 229 5.29 -0.36 -8.13
CA LYS A 229 5.94 0.76 -8.84
C LYS A 229 4.92 1.82 -9.24
N ARG A 230 3.79 1.40 -9.82
CA ARG A 230 2.68 2.30 -10.17
C ARG A 230 2.08 2.95 -8.94
N LYS A 231 1.85 2.19 -7.86
CA LYS A 231 1.38 2.75 -6.58
C LYS A 231 2.37 3.78 -6.04
N PHE A 232 3.67 3.48 -6.00
CA PHE A 232 4.69 4.46 -5.59
C PHE A 232 4.60 5.74 -6.42
N ALA A 233 4.52 5.65 -7.75
CA ALA A 233 4.50 6.85 -8.60
C ALA A 233 3.26 7.75 -8.39
N ASN A 234 2.18 7.21 -7.83
CA ASN A 234 0.88 7.87 -7.72
C ASN A 234 0.39 8.05 -6.27
N SER A 235 1.07 7.50 -5.27
CA SER A 235 0.55 7.43 -3.91
C SER A 235 0.35 8.82 -3.28
N LEU A 236 -0.82 9.00 -2.67
CA LEU A 236 -1.15 10.10 -1.77
C LEU A 236 -1.23 9.62 -0.30
N GLU A 237 -0.79 8.38 -0.01
CA GLU A 237 -0.81 7.81 1.35
C GLU A 237 0.29 8.42 2.25
N ASN A 238 1.31 9.03 1.64
CA ASN A 238 2.39 9.73 2.32
C ASN A 238 2.39 11.19 1.87
N ASP A 239 1.92 12.09 2.74
CA ASP A 239 1.79 13.52 2.48
C ASP A 239 3.13 14.21 2.13
N ASP A 240 4.28 13.62 2.47
CA ASP A 240 5.59 14.19 2.15
C ASP A 240 6.08 13.83 0.75
N GLN A 241 5.49 12.82 0.11
CA GLN A 241 6.03 12.25 -1.12
C GLN A 241 5.86 13.16 -2.34
N LEU A 242 4.70 13.78 -2.46
CA LEU A 242 4.34 14.63 -3.58
C LEU A 242 4.16 16.06 -3.08
N ILE A 243 4.71 17.03 -3.82
CA ILE A 243 4.62 18.44 -3.42
C ILE A 243 4.40 19.36 -4.63
N ALA A 244 3.55 20.38 -4.48
CA ALA A 244 3.31 21.39 -5.48
C ALA A 244 4.42 22.45 -5.44
N VAL A 245 5.26 22.48 -6.48
CA VAL A 245 6.42 23.38 -6.57
C VAL A 245 6.47 24.08 -7.93
N GLY A 246 7.20 25.18 -8.02
CA GLY A 246 7.43 25.87 -9.28
C GLY A 246 8.18 24.99 -10.28
N ALA A 247 7.80 25.09 -11.56
CA ALA A 247 8.43 24.31 -12.63
C ALA A 247 9.95 24.53 -12.72
N SER A 248 10.44 25.73 -12.37
CA SER A 248 11.88 26.04 -12.36
C SER A 248 12.62 25.24 -11.27
N SER A 249 12.12 25.25 -10.04
CA SER A 249 12.71 24.53 -8.90
C SER A 249 12.76 23.04 -9.16
N ASN A 250 11.66 22.46 -9.65
CA ASN A 250 11.59 21.04 -9.97
C ASN A 250 12.55 20.62 -11.11
N GLN A 251 12.68 21.46 -12.14
CA GLN A 251 13.62 21.20 -13.24
C GLN A 251 15.08 21.30 -12.77
N GLN A 252 15.41 22.21 -11.86
CA GLN A 252 16.74 22.32 -11.27
C GLN A 252 17.08 21.10 -10.41
N LYS A 253 16.14 20.62 -9.60
CA LYS A 253 16.27 19.38 -8.83
C LYS A 253 16.47 18.18 -9.74
N GLY A 254 15.58 18.00 -10.72
CA GLY A 254 15.60 16.87 -11.64
C GLY A 254 15.56 15.54 -10.87
N ALA A 255 16.55 14.68 -11.11
CA ALA A 255 16.68 13.39 -10.42
C ALA A 255 17.78 13.39 -9.33
N SER A 256 18.23 14.58 -8.93
CA SER A 256 19.29 14.76 -7.95
C SER A 256 18.85 14.29 -6.56
N ASN A 257 19.77 13.67 -5.83
CA ASN A 257 19.63 13.46 -4.39
C ASN A 257 20.20 14.67 -3.60
N PRO A 258 20.10 14.69 -2.25
CA PRO A 258 20.61 15.79 -1.42
C PRO A 258 22.11 16.08 -1.57
N SER A 259 22.92 15.14 -2.06
CA SER A 259 24.34 15.39 -2.33
C SER A 259 24.63 16.13 -3.62
N GLN A 260 23.62 16.27 -4.49
CA GLN A 260 23.72 16.91 -5.79
C GLN A 260 22.90 18.19 -5.89
N TRP A 261 21.78 18.27 -5.16
CA TRP A 261 20.90 19.42 -5.15
C TRP A 261 20.18 19.59 -3.81
N MET A 262 20.05 20.84 -3.38
CA MET A 262 19.26 21.25 -2.23
C MET A 262 18.40 22.47 -2.63
N PRO A 263 17.22 22.67 -1.99
CA PRO A 263 16.44 23.88 -2.13
C PRO A 263 17.27 25.17 -2.06
N SER A 264 16.95 26.16 -2.88
CA SER A 264 17.60 27.48 -2.76
C SER A 264 17.14 28.24 -1.51
N ASN A 265 15.92 27.97 -1.05
CA ASN A 265 15.40 28.42 0.23
C ASN A 265 16.04 27.65 1.39
N SER A 266 17.12 28.21 1.95
CA SER A 266 17.83 27.61 3.07
C SER A 266 16.99 27.36 4.33
N SER A 267 15.90 28.10 4.54
CA SER A 267 15.02 27.90 5.69
C SER A 267 14.25 26.57 5.63
N TYR A 268 14.10 25.99 4.43
CA TYR A 268 13.40 24.74 4.20
C TYR A 268 14.30 23.49 4.23
N HIS A 269 15.63 23.65 4.38
CA HIS A 269 16.58 22.53 4.31
C HIS A 269 16.28 21.42 5.32
N CYS A 270 15.97 21.78 6.57
CA CYS A 270 15.70 20.81 7.62
C CYS A 270 14.45 19.96 7.30
N GLU A 271 13.40 20.62 6.84
CA GLU A 271 12.16 19.94 6.44
C GLU A 271 12.39 19.07 5.21
N TYR A 272 13.05 19.59 4.17
CA TYR A 272 13.40 18.83 2.96
C TYR A 272 14.18 17.54 3.28
N LEU A 273 15.23 17.63 4.11
CA LEU A 273 16.04 16.47 4.48
C LEU A 273 15.25 15.45 5.30
N ARG A 274 14.40 15.90 6.24
CA ARG A 274 13.54 14.99 7.01
C ARG A 274 12.50 14.32 6.13
N LYS A 275 11.85 15.04 5.20
CA LYS A 275 10.92 14.46 4.22
C LYS A 275 11.63 13.44 3.34
N TRP A 276 12.82 13.78 2.82
CA TRP A 276 13.62 12.89 2.00
C TRP A 276 13.93 11.56 2.71
N VAL A 277 14.44 11.64 3.94
CA VAL A 277 14.76 10.45 4.75
C VAL A 277 13.49 9.69 5.15
N GLY A 278 12.41 10.39 5.51
CA GLY A 278 11.12 9.80 5.86
C GLY A 278 10.49 9.02 4.70
N ILE A 279 10.54 9.54 3.48
CA ILE A 279 10.05 8.84 2.28
C ILE A 279 10.89 7.59 2.00
N LYS A 280 12.23 7.70 2.07
CA LYS A 280 13.11 6.53 1.88
C LYS A 280 12.92 5.49 2.98
N SER A 281 12.65 5.91 4.21
CA SER A 281 12.28 5.02 5.32
C SER A 281 10.96 4.31 5.04
N PHE A 282 9.90 5.05 4.71
CA PHE A 282 8.56 4.52 4.45
C PHE A 282 8.56 3.47 3.33
N TYR A 283 9.26 3.75 2.23
CA TYR A 283 9.37 2.84 1.09
C TYR A 283 10.56 1.88 1.17
N ARG A 284 11.33 1.91 2.26
CA ARG A 284 12.49 1.02 2.49
C ARG A 284 13.54 1.08 1.38
N LEU A 285 13.77 2.27 0.86
CA LEU A 285 14.72 2.56 -0.20
C LEU A 285 16.13 2.69 0.36
N ASN A 286 17.11 2.30 -0.45
CA ASN A 286 18.51 2.42 -0.08
C ASN A 286 18.93 3.89 0.00
N ILE A 287 19.69 4.19 1.05
CA ILE A 287 20.50 5.40 1.19
C ILE A 287 21.95 4.97 1.06
N ASP A 288 22.64 5.46 0.03
CA ASP A 288 24.07 5.17 -0.12
C ASP A 288 24.91 6.01 0.85
N MET A 289 26.19 5.64 1.01
CA MET A 289 27.06 6.31 1.98
C MET A 289 27.30 7.78 1.64
N THR A 290 27.39 8.15 0.36
CA THR A 290 27.64 9.54 -0.06
C THR A 290 26.43 10.42 0.26
N GLU A 291 25.23 9.89 -0.01
CA GLU A 291 23.97 10.53 0.32
C GLU A 291 23.80 10.71 1.82
N LYS A 292 24.06 9.67 2.62
CA LYS A 292 24.02 9.74 4.08
C LYS A 292 24.94 10.83 4.63
N GLU A 293 26.20 10.86 4.21
CA GLU A 293 27.18 11.84 4.66
C GLU A 293 26.73 13.26 4.33
N SER A 294 26.23 13.47 3.11
CA SER A 294 25.73 14.78 2.68
C SER A 294 24.47 15.22 3.42
N ILE A 295 23.54 14.30 3.72
CA ILE A 295 22.36 14.60 4.53
C ILE A 295 22.78 15.08 5.92
N LEU A 296 23.67 14.35 6.60
CA LEU A 296 24.15 14.71 7.93
C LEU A 296 24.91 16.05 7.93
N GLU A 297 25.78 16.26 6.94
CA GLU A 297 26.50 17.53 6.79
C GLU A 297 25.53 18.70 6.59
N SER A 298 24.57 18.56 5.69
CA SER A 298 23.59 19.61 5.37
C SER A 298 22.65 19.91 6.54
N TYR A 299 22.24 18.87 7.29
CA TYR A 299 21.40 18.99 8.48
C TYR A 299 22.13 19.78 9.58
N ASN A 300 23.39 19.44 9.85
CA ASN A 300 24.22 20.15 10.82
C ASN A 300 24.50 21.61 10.39
N ASN A 301 24.86 21.83 9.12
CA ASN A 301 25.15 23.17 8.59
C ASN A 301 23.92 24.09 8.64
N SER A 302 22.72 23.52 8.53
CA SER A 302 21.46 24.27 8.60
C SER A 302 20.97 24.47 10.04
N SER A 303 21.70 23.98 11.05
CA SER A 303 21.35 24.10 12.48
C SER A 303 19.94 23.59 12.79
N CYS A 304 19.62 22.39 12.29
CA CYS A 304 18.30 21.78 12.42
C CYS A 304 18.00 21.17 13.81
N ASP A 305 18.98 21.19 14.72
CA ASP A 305 18.89 20.68 16.10
C ASP A 305 18.29 21.70 17.09
#